data_AF-A0A2E7Z2K5-F1
#
_entry.id   AF-A0A2E7Z2K5-F1
#
_cell.length_a   1.000
_cell.length_b   1.000
_cell.length_c   1.000
_cell.angle_alpha   90.00
_cell.angle_beta   90.00
_cell.angle_gamma   90.00
#
_symmetry.space_group_name_H-M   'P 1'
#
loop_
_entity.id
_entity.type
_entity.pdbx_description
1 polymer ?
#
loop_
_entity_poly.entity_id
_entity_poly.type
_entity_poly.pdbx_seq_one_letter_code
_entity_poly.pdbx_strand_id
1 'polypeptide(L)'
;MATHKIAIVKGDGIGVDVVNEGMKVLDALAAKYGITWEYTEFPWSSDYYFQHGRMMPEDSLETLEAFNAVFLGAVGHPDIQDNITLDGLLLPIRRRFDQYICLRPSVLFPGVESPLSGKKPYDIDLTVIRENTEGEYLNIGGFAYH
;
A
#
# COMPACT_ATOMS: atom_id res chain seq x y z
N MET A 1 2.14 10.79 -24.67
CA MET A 1 2.27 10.81 -23.20
C MET A 1 1.90 9.42 -22.72
N ALA A 2 2.69 8.83 -21.83
CA ALA A 2 2.32 7.54 -21.25
C ALA A 2 1.19 7.78 -20.23
N THR A 3 0.05 7.13 -20.45
CA THR A 3 -1.07 7.15 -19.50
C THR A 3 -0.93 5.96 -18.56
N HIS A 4 -0.96 6.21 -17.26
CA HIS A 4 -0.94 5.16 -16.23
C HIS A 4 -2.23 5.21 -15.42
N LYS A 5 -2.94 4.08 -15.41
CA LYS A 5 -4.15 3.89 -14.60
C LYS A 5 -3.73 3.48 -13.19
N ILE A 6 -4.08 4.29 -12.20
CA ILE A 6 -3.71 4.05 -10.81
C ILE A 6 -4.97 3.89 -9.97
N ALA A 7 -5.12 2.73 -9.33
CA ALA A 7 -6.15 2.50 -8.34
C ALA A 7 -5.73 3.17 -7.03
N ILE A 8 -6.55 4.08 -6.51
CA ILE A 8 -6.29 4.78 -5.26
C ILE A 8 -7.18 4.17 -4.18
N VAL A 9 -6.56 3.65 -3.13
CA VAL A 9 -7.24 3.18 -1.92
C VAL A 9 -6.67 3.99 -0.76
N LYS A 10 -7.32 5.09 -0.40
CA LYS A 10 -6.84 6.02 0.63
C LYS A 10 -6.78 5.36 2.01
N GLY A 11 -7.70 4.44 2.27
CA GLY A 11 -7.80 3.73 3.53
C GLY A 11 -8.40 4.59 4.64
N ASP A 12 -7.86 4.46 5.84
CA ASP A 12 -8.37 4.99 7.10
C ASP A 12 -7.39 6.00 7.74
N GLY A 13 -7.93 6.86 8.60
CA GLY A 13 -7.15 7.81 9.41
C GLY A 13 -6.18 8.64 8.57
N ILE A 14 -4.90 8.65 8.97
CA ILE A 14 -3.84 9.42 8.28
C ILE A 14 -3.63 8.98 6.83
N GLY A 15 -4.09 7.79 6.43
CA GLY A 15 -3.99 7.29 5.06
C GLY A 15 -4.60 8.25 4.04
N VAL A 16 -5.73 8.87 4.40
CA VAL A 16 -6.43 9.84 3.56
C VAL A 16 -5.56 11.07 3.29
N ASP A 17 -5.02 11.67 4.34
CA ASP A 17 -4.23 12.90 4.24
C ASP A 17 -2.93 12.66 3.47
N VAL A 18 -2.18 11.60 3.80
CA VAL A 18 -0.88 11.34 3.18
C VAL A 18 -1.00 10.94 1.71
N VAL A 19 -2.05 10.21 1.33
CA VAL A 19 -2.29 9.85 -0.08
C VAL A 19 -2.68 11.10 -0.88
N ASN A 20 -3.52 11.96 -0.34
CA ASN A 20 -3.88 13.24 -0.99
C ASN A 20 -2.64 14.10 -1.26
N GLU A 21 -1.74 14.23 -0.30
CA GLU A 21 -0.48 14.98 -0.50
C GLU A 21 0.45 14.28 -1.50
N GLY A 22 0.52 12.94 -1.48
CA GLY A 22 1.26 12.17 -2.47
C GLY A 22 0.78 12.40 -3.90
N MET A 23 -0.53 12.45 -4.11
CA MET A 23 -1.13 12.74 -5.42
C MET A 23 -0.74 14.14 -5.94
N LYS A 24 -0.70 15.17 -5.07
CA LYS A 24 -0.23 16.51 -5.48
C LYS A 24 1.21 16.49 -5.99
N VAL A 25 2.08 15.69 -5.37
CA VAL A 25 3.47 15.52 -5.81
C VAL A 25 3.52 14.80 -7.17
N LEU A 26 2.73 13.75 -7.35
CA LEU A 26 2.64 13.03 -8.62
C LEU A 26 2.16 13.93 -9.76
N ASP A 27 1.17 14.78 -9.50
CA ASP A 27 0.61 15.73 -10.48
C ASP A 27 1.62 16.82 -10.86
N ALA A 28 2.40 17.32 -9.89
CA ALA A 28 3.49 18.25 -10.16
C ALA A 28 4.57 17.60 -11.05
N LEU A 29 4.86 16.30 -10.87
CA LEU A 29 5.80 15.56 -11.70
C LEU A 29 5.24 15.27 -13.09
N ALA A 30 3.95 14.99 -13.23
CA ALA A 30 3.29 14.75 -14.51
C ALA A 30 3.51 15.88 -15.50
N ALA A 31 3.32 17.13 -15.04
CA ALA A 31 3.55 18.32 -15.86
C ALA A 31 5.01 18.45 -16.33
N LYS A 32 5.97 18.02 -15.50
CA LYS A 32 7.40 18.12 -15.80
C LYS A 32 7.91 17.03 -16.75
N TYR A 33 7.38 15.83 -16.65
CA TYR A 33 7.89 14.65 -17.36
C TYR A 33 6.97 14.12 -18.46
N GLY A 34 5.85 14.78 -18.74
CA GLY A 34 4.93 14.37 -19.81
C GLY A 34 4.22 13.05 -19.53
N ILE A 35 3.92 12.81 -18.24
CA ILE A 35 3.20 11.64 -17.74
C ILE A 35 1.74 12.02 -17.56
N THR A 36 0.82 11.10 -17.83
CA THR A 36 -0.61 11.27 -17.52
C THR A 36 -1.01 10.24 -16.48
N TRP A 37 -1.53 10.71 -15.35
CA TRP A 37 -2.11 9.85 -14.31
C TRP A 37 -3.62 9.80 -14.48
N GLU A 38 -4.18 8.59 -14.54
CA GLU A 38 -5.62 8.35 -14.53
C GLU A 38 -5.96 7.67 -13.20
N TYR A 39 -6.39 8.48 -12.23
CA TYR A 39 -6.75 7.99 -10.90
C TYR A 39 -8.18 7.46 -10.88
N THR A 40 -8.39 6.31 -10.25
CA THR A 40 -9.73 5.87 -9.81
C THR A 40 -9.68 5.63 -8.32
N GLU A 41 -10.47 6.40 -7.57
CA GLU A 41 -10.56 6.26 -6.11
C GLU A 41 -11.60 5.22 -5.74
N PHE A 42 -11.20 4.32 -4.84
CA PHE A 42 -12.08 3.30 -4.28
C PHE A 42 -12.30 3.58 -2.79
N PRO A 43 -13.57 3.58 -2.33
CA PRO A 43 -13.90 3.86 -0.94
C PRO A 43 -13.70 2.62 -0.05
N TRP A 44 -12.70 1.78 -0.33
CA TRP A 44 -12.46 0.53 0.37
C TRP A 44 -11.60 0.76 1.60
N SER A 45 -12.14 0.48 2.77
CA SER A 45 -11.46 0.61 4.07
C SER A 45 -12.40 0.17 5.20
N SER A 46 -12.11 0.58 6.43
CA SER A 46 -12.95 0.33 7.61
C SER A 46 -14.37 0.92 7.48
N ASP A 47 -14.53 2.07 6.82
CA ASP A 47 -15.87 2.65 6.58
C ASP A 47 -16.72 1.77 5.66
N TYR A 48 -16.10 1.17 4.65
CA TYR A 48 -16.76 0.20 3.78
C TYR A 48 -17.19 -1.04 4.56
N TYR A 49 -16.35 -1.49 5.50
CA TYR A 49 -16.66 -2.60 6.40
C TYR A 49 -17.85 -2.31 7.30
N PHE A 50 -17.93 -1.13 7.93
CA PHE A 50 -19.09 -0.79 8.76
C PHE A 50 -20.41 -0.78 7.99
N GLN A 51 -20.37 -0.43 6.70
CA GLN A 51 -21.55 -0.37 5.85
C GLN A 51 -21.93 -1.73 5.23
N HIS A 52 -20.95 -2.58 4.91
CA HIS A 52 -21.15 -3.77 4.08
C HIS A 52 -20.74 -5.09 4.75
N GLY A 53 -20.10 -5.05 5.92
CA GLY A 53 -19.56 -6.22 6.62
C GLY A 53 -18.31 -6.84 5.98
N ARG A 54 -17.68 -6.15 5.02
CA ARG A 54 -16.47 -6.58 4.29
C ARG A 54 -15.62 -5.35 3.94
N MET A 55 -14.31 -5.49 3.79
CA MET A 55 -13.40 -4.34 3.57
C MET A 55 -13.43 -3.79 2.13
N MET A 56 -13.81 -4.63 1.17
CA MET A 56 -13.95 -4.28 -0.26
C MET A 56 -15.00 -5.19 -0.92
N PRO A 57 -15.55 -4.82 -2.09
CA PRO A 57 -16.45 -5.66 -2.88
C PRO A 57 -15.86 -7.03 -3.22
N GLU A 58 -16.72 -7.99 -3.55
CA GLU A 58 -16.28 -9.33 -3.98
C GLU A 58 -15.50 -9.30 -5.30
N ASP A 59 -15.85 -8.41 -6.22
CA ASP A 59 -15.21 -8.21 -7.53
C ASP A 59 -14.02 -7.22 -7.48
N SER A 60 -13.54 -6.90 -6.28
CA SER A 60 -12.48 -5.91 -6.07
C SER A 60 -11.16 -6.30 -6.73
N LEU A 61 -10.79 -7.57 -6.71
CA LEU A 61 -9.54 -8.06 -7.28
C LEU A 61 -9.57 -8.01 -8.81
N GLU A 62 -10.67 -8.44 -9.42
CA GLU A 62 -10.93 -8.33 -10.85
C GLU A 62 -10.96 -6.87 -11.29
N THR A 63 -11.54 -5.99 -10.46
CA THR A 63 -11.53 -4.55 -10.70
C THR A 63 -10.10 -4.00 -10.73
N LEU A 64 -9.26 -4.42 -9.77
CA LEU A 64 -7.87 -3.97 -9.67
C LEU A 64 -6.98 -4.48 -10.82
N GLU A 65 -7.30 -5.59 -11.48
CA GLU A 65 -6.56 -6.12 -12.65
C GLU A 65 -6.51 -5.13 -13.83
N ALA A 66 -7.47 -4.21 -13.93
CA ALA A 66 -7.52 -3.21 -14.99
C ALA A 66 -6.53 -2.05 -14.80
N PHE A 67 -5.82 -2.00 -13.66
CA PHE A 67 -4.92 -0.91 -13.28
C PHE A 67 -3.45 -1.29 -13.40
N ASN A 68 -2.59 -0.29 -13.61
CA ASN A 68 -1.14 -0.51 -13.68
C ASN A 68 -0.49 -0.58 -12.29
N ALA A 69 -1.07 0.09 -11.30
CA ALA A 69 -0.59 0.08 -9.93
C ALA A 69 -1.73 0.39 -8.95
N VAL A 70 -1.55 -0.03 -7.70
CA VAL A 70 -2.39 0.34 -6.56
C VAL A 70 -1.60 1.30 -5.67
N PHE A 71 -2.11 2.51 -5.47
CA PHE A 71 -1.60 3.44 -4.48
C PHE A 71 -2.45 3.34 -3.21
N LEU A 72 -1.94 2.59 -2.25
CA LEU A 72 -2.63 2.23 -1.01
C LEU A 72 -2.11 3.07 0.16
N GLY A 73 -3.01 3.69 0.91
CA GLY A 73 -2.73 4.37 2.18
C GLY A 73 -2.66 3.41 3.36
N ALA A 74 -3.03 3.90 4.55
CA ALA A 74 -3.09 3.09 5.76
C ALA A 74 -4.49 2.50 5.92
N VAL A 75 -4.65 1.24 6.34
CA VAL A 75 -5.95 0.62 6.58
C VAL A 75 -5.94 0.02 7.99
N GLY A 76 -6.99 0.28 8.76
CA GLY A 76 -7.11 -0.13 10.16
C GLY A 76 -8.04 0.78 10.97
N HIS A 77 -8.75 0.19 11.93
CA HIS A 77 -9.61 0.93 12.85
C HIS A 77 -9.61 0.27 14.24
N PRO A 78 -9.61 1.03 15.36
CA PRO A 78 -9.55 0.46 16.71
C PRO A 78 -10.65 -0.57 17.03
N ASP A 79 -11.83 -0.39 16.43
CA ASP A 79 -12.99 -1.27 16.65
C ASP A 79 -13.03 -2.49 15.72
N ILE A 80 -12.06 -2.65 14.82
CA ILE A 80 -11.97 -3.77 13.89
C ILE A 80 -10.68 -4.53 14.19
N GLN A 81 -10.78 -5.85 14.36
CA GLN A 81 -9.60 -6.67 14.60
C GLN A 81 -8.64 -6.63 13.40
N ASP A 82 -7.34 -6.56 13.66
CA ASP A 82 -6.31 -6.45 12.61
C ASP A 82 -6.35 -7.58 11.58
N ASN A 83 -6.69 -8.80 11.97
CA ASN A 83 -6.83 -9.90 11.02
C ASN A 83 -7.96 -9.63 10.01
N ILE A 84 -9.06 -9.01 10.43
CA ILE A 84 -10.18 -8.67 9.53
C ILE A 84 -9.74 -7.63 8.49
N THR A 85 -9.00 -6.60 8.91
CA THR A 85 -8.55 -5.54 7.99
C THR A 85 -7.46 -6.05 7.04
N LEU A 86 -6.54 -6.89 7.53
CA LEU A 86 -5.47 -7.49 6.74
C LEU A 86 -5.98 -8.53 5.75
N ASP A 87 -6.76 -9.52 6.22
CA ASP A 87 -7.31 -10.60 5.39
C ASP A 87 -8.41 -10.11 4.45
N GLY A 88 -9.12 -9.05 4.83
CA GLY A 88 -10.23 -8.51 4.04
C GLY A 88 -9.80 -7.62 2.87
N LEU A 89 -8.55 -7.13 2.84
CA LEU A 89 -8.11 -6.15 1.83
C LEU A 89 -6.65 -6.34 1.40
N LEU A 90 -5.70 -6.17 2.32
CA LEU A 90 -4.27 -6.08 1.95
C LEU A 90 -3.68 -7.41 1.50
N LEU A 91 -3.94 -8.50 2.24
CA LEU A 91 -3.36 -9.80 1.94
C LEU A 91 -3.95 -10.44 0.67
N PRO A 92 -5.27 -10.35 0.37
CA PRO A 92 -5.82 -10.77 -0.92
C PRO A 92 -5.16 -10.09 -2.12
N ILE A 93 -4.95 -8.76 -2.05
CA ILE A 93 -4.27 -8.00 -3.12
C ILE A 93 -2.86 -8.54 -3.34
N ARG A 94 -2.08 -8.69 -2.26
CA ARG A 94 -0.69 -9.19 -2.35
C ARG A 94 -0.61 -10.56 -3.01
N ARG A 95 -1.49 -11.48 -2.62
CA ARG A 95 -1.53 -12.85 -3.14
C ARG A 95 -2.04 -12.90 -4.58
N ARG A 96 -3.11 -12.17 -4.91
CA ARG A 96 -3.72 -12.17 -6.25
C ARG A 96 -2.75 -11.74 -7.33
N PHE A 97 -1.93 -10.75 -7.03
CA PHE A 97 -1.01 -10.11 -7.97
C PHE A 97 0.45 -10.56 -7.82
N ASP A 98 0.69 -11.64 -7.09
CA ASP A 98 2.03 -12.19 -6.84
C ASP A 98 3.04 -11.12 -6.39
N GLN A 99 2.63 -10.28 -5.44
CA GLN A 99 3.47 -9.22 -4.88
C GLN A 99 4.43 -9.79 -3.83
N TYR A 100 5.21 -10.81 -4.21
CA TYR A 100 6.08 -11.58 -3.32
C TYR A 100 7.23 -10.73 -2.73
N ILE A 101 7.62 -9.64 -3.40
CA ILE A 101 8.64 -8.70 -2.90
C ILE A 101 7.99 -7.53 -2.16
N CYS A 102 8.22 -7.43 -0.84
CA CYS A 102 8.00 -6.21 -0.08
C CYS A 102 9.34 -5.48 0.11
N LEU A 103 9.56 -4.41 -0.68
CA LEU A 103 10.73 -3.54 -0.60
C LEU A 103 10.50 -2.41 0.42
N ARG A 104 11.40 -2.25 1.38
CA ARG A 104 11.34 -1.19 2.41
C ARG A 104 12.69 -0.49 2.56
N PRO A 105 12.98 0.53 1.73
CA PRO A 105 14.12 1.40 1.92
C PRO A 105 14.01 2.18 3.24
N SER A 106 15.11 2.30 3.98
CA SER A 106 15.20 3.04 5.24
C SER A 106 16.50 3.86 5.23
N VAL A 107 16.35 5.18 5.09
CA VAL A 107 17.47 6.12 4.92
C VAL A 107 17.36 7.23 5.96
N LEU A 108 18.46 7.51 6.65
CA LEU A 108 18.56 8.67 7.55
C LEU A 108 18.94 9.92 6.73
N PHE A 109 17.95 10.73 6.39
CA PHE A 109 18.16 11.96 5.61
C PHE A 109 18.69 13.13 6.46
N PRO A 110 19.35 14.13 5.83
CA PRO A 110 19.71 15.38 6.49
C PRO A 110 18.49 16.07 7.11
N GLY A 111 18.63 16.54 8.35
CA GLY A 111 17.56 17.22 9.09
C GLY A 111 16.62 16.30 9.88
N VAL A 112 16.78 14.98 9.75
CA VAL A 112 16.05 14.00 10.58
C VAL A 112 16.89 13.63 11.80
N GLU A 113 16.32 13.76 12.99
CA GLU A 113 16.96 13.30 14.23
C GLU A 113 16.86 11.78 14.36
N SER A 114 18.01 11.13 14.56
CA SER A 114 18.07 9.68 14.76
C SER A 114 17.90 9.33 16.23
N PRO A 115 17.06 8.34 16.59
CA PRO A 115 16.99 7.82 17.96
C PRO A 115 18.26 7.04 18.36
N LEU A 116 19.07 6.62 17.40
CA LEU A 116 20.37 6.00 17.64
C LEU A 116 21.45 7.07 17.84
N SER A 117 22.22 6.93 18.92
CA SER A 117 23.29 7.86 19.28
C SER A 117 24.39 7.92 18.21
N GLY A 118 24.89 9.14 17.96
CA GLY A 118 26.07 9.39 17.13
C GLY A 118 25.91 9.16 15.63
N LYS A 119 24.67 8.98 15.14
CA LYS A 119 24.41 8.80 13.70
C LYS A 119 24.36 10.14 12.97
N LYS A 120 25.07 10.19 11.85
CA LYS A 120 25.09 11.30 10.90
C LYS A 120 24.15 10.97 9.72
N PRO A 121 23.71 11.99 8.96
CA PRO A 121 22.95 11.75 7.72
C PRO A 121 23.66 10.73 6.83
N TYR A 122 22.87 9.79 6.30
CA TYR A 122 23.28 8.67 5.45
C TYR A 122 24.13 7.57 6.12
N ASP A 123 24.39 7.64 7.43
CA ASP A 123 24.98 6.50 8.18
C ASP A 123 24.03 5.29 8.26
N ILE A 124 22.74 5.51 8.00
CA ILE A 124 21.72 4.48 7.85
C ILE A 124 21.20 4.60 6.42
N ASP A 125 21.54 3.62 5.61
CA ASP A 125 21.04 3.42 4.26
C ASP A 125 20.97 1.91 4.00
N LEU A 126 19.77 1.35 4.20
CA LEU A 126 19.54 -0.07 4.03
C LEU A 126 18.17 -0.31 3.42
N THR A 127 18.05 -1.38 2.66
CA THR A 127 16.77 -1.84 2.11
C THR A 127 16.44 -3.21 2.65
N VAL A 128 15.31 -3.31 3.33
CA VAL A 128 14.75 -4.62 3.70
C VAL A 128 13.98 -5.17 2.51
N ILE A 129 14.36 -6.35 2.06
CA ILE A 129 13.63 -7.14 1.05
C ILE A 129 12.99 -8.30 1.80
N ARG A 130 11.65 -8.29 1.88
CA ARG A 130 10.88 -9.26 2.65
C ARG A 130 9.94 -10.04 1.73
N GLU A 131 9.94 -11.37 1.87
CA GLU A 131 8.91 -12.26 1.31
C GLU A 131 7.53 -11.82 1.87
N ASN A 132 6.53 -11.73 0.99
CA ASN A 132 5.29 -11.00 1.25
C ASN A 132 4.00 -11.74 0.88
N THR A 133 4.11 -12.94 0.33
CA THR A 133 3.01 -13.78 -0.15
C THR A 133 2.93 -15.14 0.53
N GLU A 134 3.97 -15.57 1.25
CA GLU A 134 4.05 -16.86 1.93
C GLU A 134 4.17 -16.75 3.47
N GLY A 135 4.52 -17.88 4.10
CA GLY A 135 4.77 -17.99 5.52
C GLY A 135 3.51 -18.06 6.37
N GLU A 136 3.62 -17.57 7.61
CA GLU A 136 2.55 -17.66 8.62
C GLU A 136 1.26 -16.96 8.18
N TYR A 137 1.35 -15.97 7.28
CA TYR A 137 0.17 -15.24 6.75
C TYR A 137 -0.70 -16.07 5.78
N LEU A 138 -0.29 -17.28 5.41
CA LEU A 138 -1.12 -18.18 4.60
C LEU A 138 -1.91 -19.19 5.42
N ASN A 139 -1.57 -19.41 6.69
CA ASN A 139 -2.20 -20.45 7.54
C ASN A 139 -2.25 -21.87 6.93
N ILE A 140 -1.36 -22.19 5.97
CA ILE A 140 -1.35 -23.49 5.26
C ILE A 140 -0.45 -24.55 5.91
N GLY A 141 0.38 -24.17 6.91
CA GLY A 141 1.29 -25.10 7.59
C GLY A 141 2.36 -25.74 6.69
N GLY A 142 2.65 -25.14 5.52
CA GLY A 142 3.54 -25.68 4.48
C GLY A 142 3.96 -24.63 3.44
N PHE A 143 4.48 -25.09 2.30
CA PHE A 143 4.90 -24.22 1.18
C PHE A 143 3.71 -23.92 0.25
N ALA A 144 3.63 -22.68 -0.22
CA ALA A 144 2.52 -22.23 -1.07
C ALA A 144 2.83 -22.42 -2.55
N TYR A 145 4.09 -22.27 -2.94
CA TYR A 145 4.57 -22.42 -4.30
C TYR A 145 5.68 -23.48 -4.39
N HIS A 146 5.69 -24.25 -5.48
CA HIS A 146 6.69 -25.25 -5.84
C HIS A 146 7.31 -24.93 -7.20
#